data_AF-A0A0K0XDC8-F1
#
_entry.id   AF-A0A0K0XDC8-F1
#
_cell.length_a   1.000
_cell.length_b   1.000
_cell.length_c   1.000
_cell.angle_alpha   90.00
_cell.angle_beta   90.00
_cell.angle_gamma   90.00
#
_symmetry.space_group_name_H-M   'P 1'
#
loop_
_entity.id
_entity.type
_entity.pdbx_description
1 polymer ?
#
loop_
_entity_poly.entity_id
_entity_poly.type
_entity_poly.pdbx_seq_one_letter_code
_entity_poly.pdbx_strand_id
1 'polypeptide(L)'
;MSGANNSTTVSGEVSGVPNPEATGVSAEAPADHEAHIKVLRGQPTDEEMAALMAVLATAGGGSAEPVKKERNLWGHPVDKLRYSIFSWQRVTLLERTHMRR
;
A
#
# COMPACT_ATOMS: atom_id res chain seq x y z
N MET A 1 5.70 -27.03 -9.88
CA MET A 1 4.60 -26.86 -10.85
C MET A 1 4.45 -25.37 -11.09
N SER A 2 4.86 -24.91 -12.26
CA SER A 2 4.76 -23.53 -12.74
C SER A 2 3.33 -23.19 -13.13
N GLY A 3 2.98 -21.91 -13.02
CA GLY A 3 1.90 -21.30 -13.80
C GLY A 3 0.60 -21.07 -13.03
N ALA A 4 0.40 -19.84 -12.55
CA ALA A 4 -0.93 -19.26 -12.34
C ALA A 4 -0.86 -17.75 -12.05
N ASN A 5 -0.27 -16.95 -12.95
CA ASN A 5 -0.53 -15.50 -12.98
C ASN A 5 -0.89 -15.13 -14.43
N ASN A 6 -2.05 -15.60 -14.89
CA ASN A 6 -2.64 -15.16 -16.15
C ASN A 6 -3.52 -13.94 -15.87
N SER A 7 -3.21 -12.83 -16.55
CA SER A 7 -3.97 -11.58 -16.54
C SER A 7 -5.47 -11.80 -16.68
N THR A 8 -6.24 -11.14 -15.82
CA THR A 8 -7.70 -11.09 -15.93
C THR A 8 -8.09 -10.15 -17.06
N THR A 9 -8.44 -10.69 -18.21
CA THR A 9 -9.23 -9.96 -19.22
C THR A 9 -10.67 -9.93 -18.73
N VAL A 10 -11.10 -8.83 -18.12
CA VAL A 10 -12.53 -8.60 -17.82
C VAL A 10 -13.21 -8.10 -19.09
N SER A 11 -13.63 -9.03 -19.94
CA SER A 11 -14.65 -8.74 -20.95
C SER A 11 -16.00 -8.68 -20.23
N GLY A 12 -16.47 -7.47 -19.96
CA GLY A 12 -17.84 -7.23 -19.49
C GLY A 12 -18.82 -7.49 -20.63
N GLU A 13 -19.41 -8.68 -20.67
CA GLU A 13 -20.64 -8.90 -21.42
C GLU A 13 -21.80 -8.45 -20.55
N VAL A 14 -22.42 -7.36 -20.96
CA VAL A 14 -23.66 -6.84 -20.37
C VAL A 14 -24.80 -7.74 -20.82
N SER A 15 -25.55 -8.30 -19.87
CA SER A 15 -26.93 -8.76 -20.14
C SER A 15 -27.81 -8.21 -19.03
N GLY A 16 -28.50 -7.12 -19.38
CA GLY A 16 -29.41 -6.41 -18.51
C GLY A 16 -30.72 -7.17 -18.31
N VAL A 17 -31.14 -7.23 -17.06
CA VAL A 17 -32.54 -7.41 -16.67
C VAL A 17 -33.08 -6.00 -16.42
N PRO A 18 -34.15 -5.53 -17.11
CA PRO A 18 -34.62 -4.16 -16.95
C PRO A 18 -35.46 -4.05 -15.67
N ASN A 19 -35.04 -3.18 -14.74
CA ASN A 19 -35.91 -2.68 -13.68
C ASN A 19 -36.17 -1.19 -13.93
N PRO A 20 -37.43 -0.75 -14.14
CA PRO A 20 -37.73 0.60 -14.58
C PRO A 20 -38.08 1.52 -13.40
N GLU A 21 -37.10 2.17 -12.79
CA GLU A 21 -37.36 3.41 -12.04
C GLU A 21 -36.25 4.45 -12.29
N ALA A 22 -36.71 5.60 -12.77
CA ALA A 22 -35.91 6.73 -13.20
C ALA A 22 -35.18 7.41 -12.04
N THR A 23 -33.95 7.86 -12.26
CA THR A 23 -33.48 9.23 -11.97
C THR A 23 -32.12 9.41 -12.64
N GLY A 24 -32.02 10.40 -13.52
CA GLY A 24 -30.81 10.73 -14.26
C GLY A 24 -29.68 11.15 -13.33
N VAL A 25 -28.64 10.31 -13.29
CA VAL A 25 -27.28 10.74 -13.02
C VAL A 25 -26.51 10.34 -14.28
N SER A 26 -26.12 11.31 -15.09
CA SER A 26 -25.11 11.08 -16.12
C SER A 26 -23.90 10.49 -15.41
N ALA A 27 -23.70 9.17 -15.59
CA ALA A 27 -22.47 8.50 -15.24
C ALA A 27 -21.43 8.96 -16.26
N GLU A 28 -20.88 10.15 -16.03
CA GLU A 28 -19.70 10.60 -16.74
C GLU A 28 -18.56 9.66 -16.31
N ALA A 29 -18.13 8.81 -17.25
CA ALA A 29 -17.00 7.92 -17.05
C ALA A 29 -15.80 8.76 -16.56
N PRO A 30 -15.04 8.31 -15.56
CA PRO A 30 -13.85 9.05 -15.14
C PRO A 30 -12.96 9.21 -16.36
N ALA A 31 -12.68 10.46 -16.74
CA ALA A 31 -11.80 10.76 -17.85
C ALA A 31 -10.44 10.12 -17.57
N ASP A 32 -10.04 9.15 -18.39
CA ASP A 32 -8.73 8.53 -18.31
C ASP A 32 -7.67 9.62 -18.38
N HIS A 33 -6.94 9.84 -17.28
CA HIS A 33 -5.91 10.86 -17.22
C HIS A 33 -4.84 10.54 -18.26
N GLU A 34 -4.71 11.40 -19.29
CA GLU A 34 -3.65 11.25 -20.28
C GLU A 34 -2.27 11.23 -19.58
N ALA A 35 -1.41 10.30 -19.99
CA ALA A 35 -0.06 10.20 -19.43
C ALA A 35 0.77 11.41 -19.87
N HIS A 36 1.02 12.34 -18.96
CA HIS A 36 1.78 13.57 -19.22
C HIS A 36 3.30 13.32 -19.39
N ILE A 37 3.76 12.09 -19.14
CA ILE A 37 5.17 11.70 -19.22
C ILE A 37 5.32 10.61 -20.27
N LYS A 38 6.22 10.84 -21.22
CA LYS A 38 6.57 9.88 -22.28
C LYS A 38 7.86 9.15 -21.93
N VAL A 39 7.79 7.82 -21.83
CA VAL A 39 9.00 6.97 -21.72
C VAL A 39 9.68 6.90 -23.08
N LEU A 40 10.89 7.45 -23.19
CA LEU A 40 11.66 7.42 -24.43
C LEU A 40 12.49 6.15 -24.57
N ARG A 41 12.99 5.61 -23.45
CA ARG A 41 13.84 4.42 -23.41
C ARG A 41 13.48 3.61 -22.16
N GLY A 42 12.94 2.42 -22.35
CA GLY A 42 12.36 1.60 -21.27
C GLY A 42 13.21 0.42 -20.79
N GLN A 43 14.36 0.18 -21.42
CA GLN A 43 15.24 -0.96 -21.12
C GLN A 43 16.67 -0.47 -20.89
N PRO A 44 17.01 0.05 -19.69
CA PRO A 44 18.39 0.37 -19.36
C PRO A 44 19.23 -0.91 -19.32
N THR A 45 20.53 -0.79 -19.61
CA THR A 45 21.46 -1.93 -19.48
C THR A 45 21.86 -2.15 -18.02
N ASP A 46 22.36 -3.35 -17.70
CA ASP A 46 22.84 -3.66 -16.35
C ASP A 46 23.98 -2.71 -15.90
N GLU A 47 24.80 -2.26 -16.85
CA GLU A 47 25.88 -1.30 -16.62
C GLU A 47 25.34 0.09 -16.23
N GLU A 48 24.32 0.58 -16.93
CA GLU A 48 23.67 1.86 -16.63
C GLU A 48 23.00 1.84 -15.24
N MET A 49 22.36 0.72 -14.90
CA MET A 49 21.77 0.51 -13.58
C MET A 49 22.83 0.48 -12.48
N ALA A 50 23.96 -0.20 -12.71
CA ALA A 50 25.07 -0.23 -11.76
C ALA A 50 25.67 1.17 -11.53
N ALA A 51 25.87 1.94 -12.60
CA ALA A 51 26.37 3.31 -12.51
C ALA A 51 25.41 4.21 -11.73
N LEU A 52 24.10 4.13 -11.99
CA LEU A 52 23.08 4.88 -11.25
C LEU A 52 23.10 4.54 -9.76
N MET A 53 23.15 3.25 -9.41
CA MET A 53 23.20 2.81 -8.02
C MET A 53 24.47 3.29 -7.31
N ALA A 54 25.63 3.26 -7.99
CA ALA A 54 26.88 3.77 -7.44
C ALA A 54 26.81 5.27 -7.12
N VAL A 55 26.22 6.07 -8.02
CA VAL A 55 26.04 7.51 -7.78
C VAL A 55 25.05 7.74 -6.63
N LEU A 56 23.92 7.02 -6.58
CA LEU A 56 22.95 7.15 -5.50
C LEU A 56 23.52 6.70 -4.15
N ALA A 57 24.32 5.63 -4.12
CA ALA A 57 24.96 5.14 -2.91
C ALA A 57 26.02 6.13 -2.39
N THR A 58 26.78 6.78 -3.27
CA THR A 58 27.75 7.81 -2.87
C THR A 58 27.07 9.09 -2.38
N ALA A 59 25.95 9.50 -3.01
CA ALA A 59 25.16 10.66 -2.59
C ALA A 59 24.34 10.41 -1.32
N GLY A 60 23.86 9.17 -1.11
CA GLY A 60 22.96 8.79 -0.01
C GLY A 60 23.61 8.76 1.39
N GLY A 61 24.92 8.96 1.49
CA GLY A 61 25.67 8.89 2.74
C GLY A 61 25.84 7.43 3.21
N GLY A 62 27.05 7.10 3.67
CA GLY A 62 27.39 5.74 4.12
C GLY A 62 26.47 5.24 5.23
N SER A 63 26.44 3.90 5.40
CA SER A 63 25.62 3.18 6.37
C SER A 63 25.48 3.97 7.66
N ALA A 64 24.31 4.56 7.87
CA ALA A 64 24.00 5.17 9.16
C ALA A 64 24.21 4.07 10.21
N GLU A 65 25.04 4.35 11.21
CA GLU A 65 25.12 3.56 12.45
C GLU A 65 23.68 3.19 12.81
N PRO A 66 23.36 1.90 13.11
CA PRO A 66 21.98 1.51 13.37
C PRO A 66 21.44 2.38 14.51
N VAL A 67 20.68 3.41 14.13
CA VAL A 67 20.09 4.35 15.08
C VAL A 67 19.21 3.48 15.95
N LYS A 68 19.38 3.58 17.27
CA LYS A 68 18.45 2.94 18.22
C LYS A 68 17.06 3.46 17.89
N LYS A 69 16.33 2.68 17.08
CA LYS A 69 14.99 3.04 16.65
C LYS A 69 14.14 3.11 17.91
N GLU A 70 13.48 4.24 18.10
CA GLU A 70 12.47 4.35 19.13
C GLU A 70 11.46 3.22 18.95
N ARG A 71 11.06 2.61 20.06
CA ARG A 71 10.23 1.41 20.01
C ARG A 71 8.91 1.78 19.34
N ASN A 72 8.64 1.19 18.17
CA ASN A 72 7.39 1.44 17.46
C ASN A 72 6.24 0.81 18.25
N LEU A 73 5.34 1.64 18.76
CA LEU A 73 4.15 1.21 19.51
C LEU A 73 2.96 0.93 18.58
N TRP A 74 3.07 1.24 17.29
CA TRP A 74 2.00 1.01 16.32
C TRP A 74 1.85 -0.48 16.08
N GLY A 75 0.62 -0.98 16.24
CA GLY A 75 0.29 -2.37 15.99
C GLY A 75 0.59 -3.31 17.16
N HIS A 76 0.69 -2.79 18.39
CA HIS A 76 0.78 -3.63 19.57
C HIS A 76 -0.45 -4.57 19.61
N PRO A 77 -0.29 -5.89 19.88
CA PRO A 77 -1.39 -6.85 19.81
C PRO A 77 -2.57 -6.49 20.72
N VAL A 78 -2.30 -5.78 21.83
CA VAL A 78 -3.34 -5.26 22.74
C VAL A 78 -4.28 -4.26 22.06
N ASP A 79 -3.81 -3.49 21.08
CA ASP A 79 -4.63 -2.51 20.36
C ASP A 79 -5.64 -3.18 19.42
N LYS A 80 -5.36 -4.43 19.02
CA LYS A 80 -6.25 -5.23 18.18
C LYS A 80 -7.37 -5.91 18.98
N LEU A 81 -7.27 -5.94 20.31
CA LEU A 81 -8.27 -6.60 21.16
C LEU A 81 -9.50 -5.70 21.32
N ARG A 82 -10.66 -6.20 20.86
CA ARG A 82 -11.95 -5.52 21.02
C ARG A 82 -12.56 -5.84 22.38
N TYR A 83 -11.97 -5.27 23.42
CA TYR A 83 -12.59 -5.27 24.74
C TYR A 83 -13.61 -4.13 24.87
N SER A 84 -14.71 -4.38 25.59
CA SER A 84 -15.61 -3.32 26.05
C SER A 84 -14.84 -2.24 26.82
N ILE A 85 -15.30 -1.00 26.73
CA ILE A 85 -14.60 0.18 27.28
C ILE A 85 -14.41 0.12 28.80
N PHE A 86 -15.28 -0.62 29.50
CA PHE A 86 -15.23 -0.83 30.96
C PHE A 86 -14.53 -2.14 31.35
N SER A 87 -13.94 -2.87 30.40
CA SER A 87 -13.25 -4.12 30.69
C SER A 87 -11.97 -3.86 31.48
N TRP A 88 -11.88 -4.46 32.66
CA TRP A 88 -10.66 -4.42 33.47
C TRP A 88 -9.45 -5.07 32.77
N GLN A 89 -9.69 -6.04 31.87
CA GLN A 89 -8.62 -6.59 31.03
C GLN A 89 -8.04 -5.55 30.06
N ARG A 90 -8.87 -4.64 29.52
CA ARG A 90 -8.40 -3.54 28.65
C ARG A 90 -7.52 -2.58 29.42
N VAL A 91 -7.98 -2.14 30.60
CA VAL A 91 -7.27 -1.18 31.46
C VAL A 91 -5.90 -1.74 31.85
N THR A 92 -5.86 -2.97 32.35
CA THR A 92 -4.61 -3.58 32.86
C THR A 92 -3.62 -3.92 31.75
N LEU A 93 -4.07 -4.46 30.61
CA LEU A 93 -3.17 -4.79 29.50
C LEU A 93 -2.63 -3.54 28.81
N LEU A 94 -3.46 -2.52 28.62
CA LEU A 94 -3.03 -1.24 28.03
C LEU A 94 -2.00 -0.56 28.93
N GLU A 95 -2.28 -0.41 30.22
CA GLU A 95 -1.37 0.22 31.18
C GLU A 95 -0.03 -0.53 31.28
N ARG A 96 -0.04 -1.87 31.36
CA ARG A 96 1.21 -2.65 31.44
C ARG A 96 2.06 -2.55 30.19
N THR A 97 1.45 -2.43 29.02
CA THR A 97 2.18 -2.48 27.73
C THR A 97 2.64 -1.11 27.26
N HIS A 98 1.90 -0.06 27.62
CA HIS A 98 2.18 1.31 27.21
C HIS A 98 2.80 2.15 28.33
N MET A 99 2.44 1.93 29.60
CA MET A 99 2.88 2.80 30.71
C MET A 99 4.02 2.22 31.57
N ARG A 100 4.21 0.90 31.63
CA ARG A 100 5.36 0.34 32.37
C ARG A 100 6.62 0.37 31.52
N ARG A 101 7.61 1.14 31.98
CA ARG A 101 9.00 1.11 31.57
C ARG A 101 9.86 0.93 32.81
#